data_AF-A0A2H9LJK2-F1
#
_entry.id   AF-A0A2H9LJK2-F1
#
_cell.length_a   1.000
_cell.length_b   1.000
_cell.length_c   1.000
_cell.angle_alpha   90.00
_cell.angle_beta   90.00
_cell.angle_gamma   90.00
#
_symmetry.space_group_name_H-M   'P 1'
#
loop_
_entity.id
_entity.type
_entity.pdbx_description
1 polymer ?
#
loop_
_entity_poly.entity_id
_entity_poly.type
_entity_poly.pdbx_seq_one_letter_code
_entity_poly.pdbx_strand_id
1 'polypeptide(L)'
;MSRRAPSKDEALEALDFIVSVLKEHEKDLDRLINDLGTITEKMGDSGELSGKVEKVEERLTTLQNEITNLITYLSASHDVPVVPPQLAQTRTQKAEDVQVREIRGPPVILRCKEWEDFQTLAYQAQTVSFLYKEAEKAFQVDALKNNQVITYSGELPKQTALLKAWLSRLLDIPEQKILEGILAIG
;
A
#
# COMPACT_ATOMS: atom_id res chain seq x y z
N MET A 1 32.21 -49.81 -26.45
CA MET A 1 30.79 -49.83 -26.01
C MET A 1 29.94 -49.46 -27.22
N SER A 2 29.48 -50.43 -28.01
CA SER A 2 28.66 -50.16 -29.20
C SER A 2 27.22 -49.87 -28.78
N ARG A 3 26.71 -48.67 -29.11
CA ARG A 3 25.28 -48.33 -28.95
C ARG A 3 24.49 -49.20 -29.94
N ARG A 4 23.63 -50.09 -29.44
CA ARG A 4 22.65 -50.80 -30.27
C ARG A 4 21.63 -49.79 -30.78
N ALA A 5 21.28 -49.89 -32.06
CA ALA A 5 20.16 -49.12 -32.61
C ALA A 5 18.87 -49.55 -31.89
N PRO A 6 17.99 -48.60 -31.55
CA PRO A 6 16.70 -48.91 -30.93
C PRO A 6 15.91 -49.83 -31.86
N SER A 7 15.17 -50.77 -31.27
CA SER A 7 14.29 -51.64 -32.06
C SER A 7 13.17 -50.80 -32.69
N LYS A 8 12.56 -51.28 -33.77
CA LYS A 8 11.45 -50.55 -34.42
C LYS A 8 10.28 -50.32 -33.47
N ASP A 9 10.02 -51.27 -32.58
CA ASP A 9 8.95 -51.16 -31.57
C ASP A 9 9.26 -50.06 -30.55
N GLU A 10 10.51 -49.98 -30.07
CA GLU A 10 10.94 -48.92 -29.14
C GLU A 10 10.88 -47.52 -29.78
N ALA A 11 11.16 -47.42 -31.09
CA ALA A 11 11.01 -46.18 -31.83
C ALA A 11 9.54 -45.77 -32.03
N LEU A 12 8.63 -46.74 -32.18
CA LEU A 12 7.19 -46.48 -32.30
C LEU A 12 6.57 -46.06 -30.96
N GLU A 13 6.96 -46.72 -29.86
CA GLU A 13 6.53 -46.34 -28.51
C GLU A 13 6.98 -44.92 -28.14
N ALA A 14 8.22 -44.55 -28.49
CA ALA A 14 8.73 -43.20 -28.28
C ALA A 14 7.95 -42.14 -29.10
N LEU A 15 7.52 -42.48 -30.32
CA LEU A 15 6.70 -41.60 -31.15
C LEU A 15 5.29 -41.45 -30.58
N ASP A 16 4.65 -42.52 -30.12
CA ASP A 16 3.34 -42.45 -29.48
C ASP A 16 3.37 -41.61 -28.21
N PHE A 17 4.44 -41.72 -27.42
CA PHE A 17 4.66 -40.88 -26.26
C PHE A 17 4.78 -39.40 -26.66
N ILE A 18 5.61 -39.07 -27.66
CA ILE A 18 5.75 -37.69 -28.14
C ILE A 18 4.41 -37.14 -28.65
N VAL A 19 3.64 -37.94 -29.41
CA VAL A 19 2.32 -37.53 -29.91
C VAL A 19 1.34 -37.30 -28.77
N SER A 20 1.35 -38.13 -27.73
CA SER A 20 0.51 -37.90 -26.55
C SER A 20 0.85 -36.60 -25.83
N VAL A 21 2.15 -36.31 -25.67
CA VAL A 21 2.62 -35.08 -25.03
C VAL A 21 2.25 -33.86 -25.89
N LEU A 22 2.44 -33.92 -27.20
CA LEU A 22 2.08 -32.80 -28.08
C LEU A 22 0.58 -32.52 -28.08
N LYS A 23 -0.28 -33.55 -28.02
CA LYS A 23 -1.73 -33.36 -27.88
C LYS A 23 -2.13 -32.75 -26.54
N GLU A 24 -1.42 -33.08 -25.47
CA GLU A 24 -1.64 -32.46 -24.16
C GLU A 24 -1.25 -30.97 -24.19
N HIS A 25 -0.11 -30.65 -24.80
CA HIS A 25 0.34 -29.27 -24.98
C HIS A 25 -0.61 -28.45 -25.86
N GLU A 26 -1.17 -29.01 -26.92
CA GLU A 26 -2.18 -28.35 -27.77
C GLU A 26 -3.43 -27.97 -26.95
N LYS A 27 -3.91 -28.91 -26.12
CA LYS A 27 -5.05 -28.68 -25.23
C LYS A 27 -4.76 -27.62 -24.16
N ASP A 28 -3.55 -27.62 -23.63
CA ASP A 28 -3.13 -26.62 -22.64
C ASP A 28 -3.03 -25.22 -23.27
N LEU A 29 -2.56 -25.12 -24.51
CA LEU A 29 -2.55 -23.84 -25.25
C LEU A 29 -3.95 -23.32 -25.52
N ASP A 30 -4.88 -24.18 -25.97
CA ASP A 30 -6.29 -23.78 -26.17
C ASP A 30 -6.92 -23.25 -24.87
N ARG A 31 -6.60 -23.89 -23.74
CA ARG A 31 -7.05 -23.46 -22.42
C ARG A 31 -6.46 -22.10 -22.05
N LEU A 32 -5.16 -21.90 -22.24
CA LEU A 32 -4.49 -20.63 -21.95
C LEU A 32 -5.05 -19.48 -22.81
N ILE A 33 -5.37 -19.75 -24.07
CA ILE A 33 -5.99 -18.76 -24.96
C ILE A 33 -7.37 -18.34 -24.42
N ASN A 34 -8.18 -19.30 -23.97
CA ASN A 34 -9.50 -19.01 -23.42
C ASN A 34 -9.43 -18.24 -22.08
N ASP A 35 -8.47 -18.61 -21.23
CA ASP A 35 -8.22 -17.92 -19.95
C ASP A 35 -7.75 -16.47 -20.19
N LEU A 36 -6.87 -16.25 -21.17
CA LEU A 36 -6.44 -14.91 -21.57
C LEU A 36 -7.58 -14.06 -22.14
N GLY A 37 -8.48 -14.65 -22.93
CA GLY A 37 -9.70 -13.98 -23.41
C GLY A 37 -10.57 -13.50 -22.25
N THR A 38 -10.78 -14.36 -21.26
CA THR A 38 -11.57 -14.06 -20.05
C THR A 38 -10.92 -12.96 -19.19
N ILE A 39 -9.60 -13.00 -19.00
CA ILE A 39 -8.87 -11.97 -18.24
C ILE A 39 -8.93 -10.62 -18.96
N THR A 40 -8.84 -10.62 -20.29
CA THR A 40 -8.90 -9.40 -21.10
C THR A 40 -10.28 -8.75 -21.01
N GLU A 41 -11.36 -9.54 -21.02
CA GLU A 41 -12.73 -9.05 -20.83
C GLU A 41 -12.91 -8.41 -19.44
N LYS A 42 -12.48 -9.10 -18.37
CA LYS A 42 -12.49 -8.55 -17.00
C LYS A 42 -11.65 -7.27 -16.85
N MET A 43 -10.54 -7.16 -17.59
CA MET A 43 -9.72 -5.95 -17.59
C MET A 43 -10.41 -4.79 -18.33
N GLY A 44 -11.21 -5.08 -19.36
CA GLY A 44 -12.05 -4.08 -20.02
C GLY A 44 -12.98 -3.36 -19.05
N ASP A 45 -13.61 -4.11 -18.13
CA ASP A 45 -14.45 -3.56 -17.06
C ASP A 45 -13.65 -2.70 -16.05
N SER A 46 -12.35 -2.96 -15.88
CA SER A 46 -11.48 -2.12 -15.05
C SER A 46 -11.33 -0.70 -15.61
N GLY A 47 -11.47 -0.52 -16.93
CA GLY A 47 -11.53 0.80 -17.56
C GLY A 47 -12.75 1.61 -17.12
N GLU A 48 -13.92 0.97 -16.96
CA GLU A 48 -15.12 1.63 -16.42
C GLU A 48 -14.93 2.01 -14.94
N LEU A 49 -14.20 1.17 -14.18
CA LEU A 49 -13.85 1.46 -12.80
C LEU A 49 -12.95 2.71 -12.71
N SER A 50 -12.00 2.86 -13.64
CA SER A 50 -11.14 4.04 -13.75
C SER A 50 -11.94 5.32 -13.94
N GLY A 51 -12.96 5.32 -14.81
CA GLY A 51 -13.83 6.49 -15.00
C GLY A 51 -14.68 6.83 -13.77
N LYS A 52 -15.10 5.82 -13.00
CA LYS A 52 -15.79 6.06 -11.70
C LYS A 52 -14.86 6.68 -10.66
N VAL A 53 -13.58 6.27 -10.63
CA VAL A 53 -12.57 6.83 -9.73
C VAL A 53 -12.30 8.30 -10.07
N GLU A 54 -12.12 8.64 -11.34
CA GLU A 54 -11.92 10.02 -11.80
C GLU A 54 -13.09 10.94 -11.37
N LYS A 55 -14.34 10.45 -11.49
CA LYS A 55 -15.53 11.18 -11.02
C LYS A 55 -15.57 11.40 -9.51
N VAL A 56 -14.99 10.50 -8.72
CA VAL A 56 -14.88 10.65 -7.26
C VAL A 56 -13.81 11.69 -6.92
N GLU A 57 -12.69 11.71 -7.65
CA GLU A 57 -11.63 12.70 -7.49
C GLU A 57 -12.09 14.14 -7.78
N GLU A 58 -12.89 14.34 -8.84
CA GLU A 58 -13.50 15.64 -9.13
C GLU A 58 -14.41 16.14 -7.99
N ARG A 59 -15.23 15.24 -7.43
CA ARG A 59 -16.09 15.57 -6.28
C ARG A 59 -15.27 15.92 -5.05
N LEU A 60 -14.19 15.19 -4.78
CA LEU A 60 -13.29 15.47 -3.67
C LEU A 60 -12.63 16.85 -3.82
N THR A 61 -12.21 17.20 -5.03
CA THR A 61 -11.60 18.50 -5.34
C THR A 61 -12.59 19.66 -5.12
N THR A 62 -13.85 19.46 -5.52
CA THR A 62 -14.92 20.44 -5.28
C THR A 62 -15.15 20.65 -3.78
N LEU A 63 -15.21 19.55 -3.03
CA LEU A 63 -15.43 19.57 -1.58
C LEU A 63 -14.25 20.20 -0.83
N GLN A 64 -13.02 19.96 -1.28
CA GLN A 64 -11.84 20.65 -0.78
C GLN A 64 -11.93 22.16 -1.00
N ASN A 65 -12.31 22.61 -2.20
CA ASN A 65 -12.49 24.03 -2.49
C ASN A 65 -13.58 24.67 -1.62
N GLU A 66 -14.69 23.97 -1.39
CA GLU A 66 -15.75 24.44 -0.49
C GLU A 66 -15.26 24.60 0.95
N ILE A 67 -14.49 23.62 1.47
CA ILE A 67 -13.88 23.70 2.80
C ILE A 67 -12.90 24.88 2.87
N THR A 68 -12.05 25.07 1.87
CA THR A 68 -11.12 26.20 1.80
C THR A 68 -11.85 27.54 1.81
N ASN A 69 -12.94 27.65 1.05
CA ASN A 69 -13.78 28.85 1.06
C ASN A 69 -14.42 29.07 2.43
N LEU A 70 -14.94 28.02 3.07
CA LEU A 70 -15.54 28.11 4.41
C LEU A 70 -14.53 28.60 5.45
N ILE A 71 -13.31 28.06 5.44
CA ILE A 71 -12.20 28.49 6.31
C ILE A 71 -11.88 29.97 6.06
N THR A 72 -11.89 30.40 4.80
CA THR A 72 -11.66 31.79 4.43
C THR A 72 -12.76 32.71 4.98
N TYR A 73 -14.02 32.33 4.86
CA TYR A 73 -15.16 33.09 5.42
C TYR A 73 -15.10 33.18 6.95
N LEU A 74 -14.77 32.07 7.63
CA LEU A 74 -14.63 32.03 9.09
C LEU A 74 -13.42 32.84 9.58
N SER A 75 -12.34 32.88 8.80
CA SER A 75 -11.16 33.69 9.10
C SER A 75 -11.42 35.19 8.87
N ALA A 76 -12.25 35.54 7.88
CA ALA A 76 -12.60 36.92 7.56
C ALA A 76 -13.67 37.53 8.51
N SER A 77 -14.38 36.70 9.29
CA SER A 77 -15.39 37.16 10.26
C SER A 77 -14.82 37.47 11.65
N HIS A 78 -13.51 37.35 11.85
CA HIS A 78 -12.80 37.85 13.03
C HIS A 78 -12.07 39.17 12.71
N ASP A 79 -12.83 40.21 12.37
CA ASP A 79 -12.29 41.58 12.33
C ASP A 79 -13.27 42.52 13.04
N VAL A 80 -13.06 42.71 14.35
CA VAL A 80 -13.76 43.73 15.15
C VAL A 80 -12.95 45.02 15.04
N PRO A 81 -13.55 46.14 14.60
CA PRO A 81 -12.83 47.34 14.23
C PRO A 81 -12.40 48.14 15.46
N VAL A 82 -11.08 48.32 15.64
CA VAL A 82 -10.51 49.33 16.53
C VAL A 82 -10.05 50.51 15.67
N VAL A 83 -10.73 51.65 15.81
CA VAL A 83 -10.41 52.93 15.17
C VAL A 83 -9.26 53.63 15.93
N PRO A 84 -8.35 54.39 15.26
CA PRO A 84 -7.01 54.78 15.74
C PRO A 84 -6.92 56.21 16.33
N PRO A 85 -5.73 56.66 16.81
CA PRO A 85 -4.99 57.64 15.99
C PRO A 85 -3.43 57.56 16.04
N GLN A 86 -2.81 57.68 14.85
CA GLN A 86 -1.69 58.59 14.47
C GLN A 86 -0.30 58.41 15.17
N LEU A 87 0.90 58.38 14.54
CA LEU A 87 1.45 58.86 13.26
C LEU A 87 2.85 58.21 13.03
N ALA A 88 3.32 58.20 11.77
CA ALA A 88 4.70 58.03 11.27
C ALA A 88 5.17 56.65 10.71
N GLN A 89 4.87 56.49 9.41
CA GLN A 89 5.65 55.91 8.29
C GLN A 89 7.17 55.65 8.58
N THR A 90 7.84 54.55 8.20
CA THR A 90 8.06 54.03 6.82
C THR A 90 8.76 52.64 6.88
N ARG A 91 8.22 51.65 6.15
CA ARG A 91 8.85 50.56 5.33
C ARG A 91 10.38 50.30 5.55
N THR A 92 10.93 49.09 5.74
CA THR A 92 10.72 47.82 5.00
C THR A 92 11.47 46.66 5.71
N GLN A 93 10.77 45.54 5.93
CA GLN A 93 11.22 44.13 5.85
C GLN A 93 12.57 43.70 6.46
N LYS A 94 12.50 42.97 7.58
CA LYS A 94 13.09 41.61 7.72
C LYS A 94 12.41 40.90 8.90
N ALA A 95 11.43 40.05 8.60
CA ALA A 95 10.87 39.13 9.57
C ALA A 95 11.91 38.04 9.83
N GLU A 96 12.71 38.22 10.87
CA GLU A 96 13.35 37.13 11.57
C GLU A 96 12.48 36.74 12.77
N ASP A 97 12.31 35.43 12.91
CA ASP A 97 11.84 34.70 14.07
C ASP A 97 10.37 34.84 14.51
N VAL A 98 9.56 33.89 14.03
CA VAL A 98 8.86 32.98 14.95
C VAL A 98 9.17 31.54 14.53
N GLN A 99 10.43 31.13 14.66
CA GLN A 99 10.69 29.73 14.99
C GLN A 99 9.99 29.48 16.32
N VAL A 100 8.93 28.69 16.30
CA VAL A 100 8.37 28.12 17.52
C VAL A 100 9.52 27.34 18.16
N ARG A 101 10.15 27.98 19.16
CA ARG A 101 11.03 27.32 20.11
C ARG A 101 10.15 26.30 20.82
N GLU A 102 10.02 25.11 20.23
CA GLU A 102 9.55 23.95 20.96
C GLU A 102 10.50 23.80 22.14
N ILE A 103 9.95 24.04 23.32
CA ILE A 103 10.59 23.88 24.60
C ILE A 103 11.08 22.44 24.63
N ARG A 104 12.38 22.23 24.32
CA ARG A 104 13.01 20.92 24.26
C ARG A 104 13.12 20.39 25.69
N GLY A 105 12.02 19.81 26.15
CA GLY A 105 12.04 18.88 27.27
C GLY A 105 12.94 17.68 26.93
N PRO A 106 13.33 16.89 27.94
CA PRO A 106 14.05 15.65 27.72
C PRO A 106 13.31 14.80 26.67
N PRO A 107 14.03 14.16 25.73
CA PRO A 107 13.39 13.37 24.69
C PRO A 107 12.47 12.32 25.33
N VAL A 108 11.18 12.44 25.03
CA VAL A 108 10.17 11.53 25.55
C VAL A 108 10.13 10.32 24.63
N ILE A 109 10.35 9.14 25.20
CA ILE A 109 10.19 7.87 24.48
C ILE A 109 8.83 7.30 24.86
N LEU A 110 7.92 7.25 23.90
CA LEU A 110 6.57 6.72 24.10
C LEU A 110 6.52 5.31 23.53
N ARG A 111 6.42 4.31 24.41
CA ARG A 111 6.39 2.90 24.00
C ARG A 111 4.95 2.41 23.87
N CYS A 112 4.54 2.18 22.63
CA CYS A 112 3.26 1.60 22.29
C CYS A 112 3.34 0.07 22.40
N LYS A 113 2.37 -0.54 23.09
CA LYS A 113 2.17 -1.99 23.08
C LYS A 113 1.24 -2.44 21.96
N GLU A 114 0.26 -1.61 21.64
CA GLU A 114 -0.70 -1.83 20.55
C GLU A 114 -0.18 -1.18 19.26
N TRP A 115 -0.40 -1.85 18.13
CA TRP A 115 0.08 -1.40 16.82
C TRP A 115 -0.72 -0.19 16.33
N GLU A 116 -2.02 -0.19 16.60
CA GLU A 116 -2.99 0.82 16.20
C GLU A 116 -2.69 2.18 16.84
N ASP A 117 -2.30 2.16 18.12
CA ASP A 117 -1.82 3.34 18.85
C ASP A 117 -0.55 3.90 18.22
N PHE A 118 0.41 3.02 17.88
CA PHE A 118 1.62 3.42 17.18
C PHE A 118 1.28 4.08 15.83
N GLN A 119 0.40 3.48 15.02
CA GLN A 119 0.01 4.04 13.72
C GLN A 119 -0.60 5.44 13.85
N THR A 120 -1.51 5.61 14.81
CA THR A 120 -2.19 6.89 15.04
C THR A 120 -1.21 7.97 15.49
N LEU A 121 -0.30 7.63 16.41
CA LEU A 121 0.68 8.57 16.94
C LEU A 121 1.78 8.89 15.91
N ALA A 122 2.26 7.88 15.19
CA ALA A 122 3.32 7.99 14.18
C ALA A 122 2.82 8.54 12.83
N TYR A 123 1.52 8.73 12.64
CA TYR A 123 0.97 9.35 11.43
C TYR A 123 1.63 10.72 11.18
N GLN A 124 2.21 10.93 10.00
CA GLN A 124 3.01 12.12 9.66
C GLN A 124 4.29 12.31 10.49
N ALA A 125 4.90 11.22 10.98
CA ALA A 125 6.23 11.28 11.58
C ALA A 125 7.28 11.81 10.59
N GLN A 126 8.28 12.52 11.12
CA GLN A 126 9.37 13.12 10.34
C GLN A 126 10.32 12.06 9.80
N THR A 127 10.55 11.00 10.57
CA THR A 127 11.43 9.90 10.20
C THR A 127 10.96 8.63 10.90
N VAL A 128 11.09 7.49 10.24
CA VAL A 128 10.77 6.17 10.79
C VAL A 128 11.95 5.24 10.55
N SER A 129 12.33 4.45 11.56
CA SER A 129 13.30 3.37 11.46
C SER A 129 12.66 2.07 11.96
N PHE A 130 12.97 0.95 11.33
CA PHE A 130 12.48 -0.36 11.74
C PHE A 130 13.63 -1.35 11.92
N LEU A 131 13.41 -2.33 12.79
CA LEU A 131 14.29 -3.45 13.03
C LEU A 131 13.45 -4.72 13.04
N TYR A 132 13.80 -5.66 12.16
CA TYR A 132 13.19 -6.97 12.12
C TYR A 132 14.24 -8.03 12.47
N LYS A 133 13.97 -8.79 13.54
CA LYS A 133 14.81 -9.91 13.97
C LYS A 133 14.10 -11.21 13.65
N GLU A 134 14.47 -11.84 12.54
CA GLU A 134 13.83 -13.05 12.03
C GLU A 134 13.87 -14.23 13.04
N ALA A 135 15.01 -14.42 13.71
CA ALA A 135 15.19 -15.50 14.70
C ALA A 135 14.29 -15.37 15.93
N GLU A 136 13.95 -14.15 16.34
CA GLU A 136 13.12 -13.86 17.52
C GLU A 136 11.66 -13.57 17.13
N LYS A 137 11.34 -13.52 15.83
CA LYS A 137 10.07 -12.99 15.27
C LYS A 137 9.67 -11.63 15.86
N ALA A 138 10.68 -10.85 16.26
CA ALA A 138 10.49 -9.57 16.92
C ALA A 138 10.58 -8.45 15.90
N PHE A 139 9.57 -7.59 15.89
CA PHE A 139 9.50 -6.39 15.09
C PHE A 139 9.51 -5.17 16.02
N GLN A 140 10.45 -4.27 15.78
CA GLN A 140 10.50 -2.98 16.43
C GLN A 140 10.44 -1.88 15.37
N VAL A 141 9.67 -0.85 15.62
CA VAL A 141 9.65 0.35 14.79
C VAL A 141 9.64 1.59 15.66
N ASP A 142 10.44 2.56 15.26
CA ASP A 142 10.63 3.82 15.95
C ASP A 142 10.28 4.95 14.98
N ALA A 143 9.40 5.85 15.40
CA ALA A 143 8.98 7.01 14.64
C ALA A 143 9.33 8.28 15.42
N LEU A 144 10.00 9.22 14.77
CA LEU A 144 10.33 10.53 15.32
C LEU A 144 9.27 11.55 14.90
N LYS A 145 8.58 12.15 15.87
CA LYS A 145 7.57 13.18 15.63
C LYS A 145 7.62 14.21 16.75
N ASN A 146 7.73 15.49 16.41
CA ASN A 146 7.70 16.62 17.36
C ASN A 146 8.63 16.42 18.59
N ASN A 147 9.88 16.01 18.33
CA ASN A 147 10.89 15.74 19.37
C ASN A 147 10.52 14.60 20.35
N GLN A 148 9.58 13.74 19.97
CA GLN A 148 9.19 12.50 20.65
C GLN A 148 9.55 11.29 19.78
N VAL A 149 10.15 10.27 20.40
CA VAL A 149 10.37 8.98 19.75
C VAL A 149 9.24 8.06 20.18
N ILE A 150 8.42 7.64 19.23
CA ILE A 150 7.34 6.68 19.43
C ILE A 150 7.90 5.33 19.02
N THR A 151 7.91 4.37 19.93
CA THR A 151 8.47 3.02 19.71
C THR A 151 7.36 1.99 19.82
N TYR A 152 7.21 1.14 18.82
CA TYR A 152 6.47 -0.10 18.93
C TYR A 152 7.45 -1.27 18.97
N SER A 153 7.20 -2.24 19.83
CA SER A 153 7.95 -3.50 19.87
C SER A 153 6.98 -4.64 20.11
N GLY A 154 6.89 -5.56 19.16
CA GLY A 154 5.92 -6.64 19.18
C GLY A 154 6.13 -7.62 18.05
N GLU A 155 5.11 -8.42 17.77
CA GLU A 155 5.09 -9.26 16.58
C GLU A 155 4.95 -8.38 15.34
N LEU A 156 5.42 -8.87 14.18
CA LEU A 156 5.16 -8.19 12.91
C LEU A 156 3.63 -8.04 12.77
N PRO A 157 3.12 -6.81 12.57
CA PRO A 157 1.69 -6.61 12.44
C PRO A 157 1.20 -7.46 11.28
N LYS A 158 0.26 -8.38 11.55
CA LYS A 158 -0.23 -9.32 10.55
C LYS A 158 -1.06 -8.56 9.53
N GLN A 159 -0.39 -8.02 8.51
CA GLN A 159 -1.04 -7.47 7.33
C GLN A 159 -1.44 -8.61 6.39
N THR A 160 -2.05 -9.65 6.94
CA THR A 160 -2.57 -10.78 6.17
C THR A 160 -3.64 -10.32 5.21
N ALA A 161 -4.32 -9.19 5.46
CA ALA A 161 -5.16 -8.53 4.46
C ALA A 161 -4.38 -8.07 3.22
N LEU A 162 -3.21 -7.43 3.38
CA LEU A 162 -2.37 -7.04 2.24
C LEU A 162 -1.79 -8.26 1.52
N LEU A 163 -1.38 -9.28 2.27
CA LEU A 163 -0.89 -10.53 1.69
C LEU A 163 -2.00 -11.28 0.95
N LYS A 164 -3.21 -11.32 1.51
CA LYS A 164 -4.40 -11.88 0.86
C LYS A 164 -4.79 -11.07 -0.36
N ALA A 165 -4.78 -9.74 -0.30
CA ALA A 165 -5.04 -8.87 -1.45
C ALA A 165 -3.99 -9.07 -2.56
N TRP A 166 -2.73 -9.20 -2.18
CA TRP A 166 -1.64 -9.48 -3.11
C TRP A 166 -1.77 -10.88 -3.73
N LEU A 167 -1.99 -11.93 -2.92
CA LEU A 167 -2.23 -13.30 -3.39
C LEU A 167 -3.51 -13.39 -4.23
N SER A 168 -4.53 -12.62 -3.86
CA SER A 168 -5.79 -12.54 -4.57
C SER A 168 -5.58 -11.98 -5.96
N ARG A 169 -4.82 -10.90 -6.08
CA ARG A 169 -4.44 -10.31 -7.37
C ARG A 169 -3.49 -11.19 -8.17
N LEU A 170 -2.56 -11.88 -7.51
CA LEU A 170 -1.55 -12.70 -8.19
C LEU A 170 -2.13 -14.02 -8.71
N LEU A 171 -3.02 -14.64 -7.95
CA LEU A 171 -3.56 -15.97 -8.22
C LEU A 171 -5.00 -15.94 -8.77
N ASP A 172 -5.59 -14.75 -8.90
CA ASP A 172 -7.02 -14.52 -9.24
C ASP A 172 -7.97 -15.30 -8.32
N ILE A 173 -7.60 -15.43 -7.04
CA ILE A 173 -8.41 -16.11 -6.03
C ILE A 173 -9.08 -15.03 -5.18
N PRO A 174 -10.42 -15.02 -5.02
CA PRO A 174 -11.09 -14.04 -4.15
C PRO A 174 -10.50 -14.07 -2.74
N GLU A 175 -10.24 -12.91 -2.13
CA GLU A 175 -9.65 -12.83 -0.78
C GLU A 175 -10.40 -13.67 0.27
N GLN A 176 -11.72 -13.84 0.11
CA GLN A 176 -12.55 -14.65 1.03
C GLN A 176 -12.21 -16.15 0.95
N LYS A 177 -11.64 -16.60 -0.16
CA LYS A 177 -11.18 -17.98 -0.37
C LYS A 177 -9.71 -18.18 -0.01
N ILE A 178 -8.99 -17.11 0.33
CA ILE A 178 -7.60 -17.18 0.77
C ILE A 178 -7.61 -17.29 2.29
N LEU A 179 -7.32 -18.48 2.76
CA LEU A 179 -7.31 -18.83 4.18
C LEU A 179 -5.87 -18.87 4.69
N GLU A 180 -5.67 -18.36 5.89
CA GLU A 180 -4.41 -18.49 6.61
C GLU A 180 -4.44 -19.82 7.37
N GLY A 181 -3.61 -20.78 6.99
CA GLY A 181 -3.61 -22.12 7.58
C GLY A 181 -2.81 -23.14 6.78
N ILE A 182 -2.81 -24.39 7.24
CA ILE A 182 -2.15 -25.51 6.58
C ILE A 182 -3.21 -26.34 5.87
N LEU A 183 -3.12 -26.45 4.54
CA LEU A 183 -3.96 -27.37 3.77
C LEU A 183 -3.27 -28.75 3.76
N ALA A 184 -3.79 -29.67 4.56
CA ALA A 184 -3.35 -31.06 4.57
C ALA A 184 -4.41 -31.95 3.91
N ILE A 185 -3.98 -32.81 2.99
CA ILE A 185 -4.81 -33.85 2.39
C ILE A 185 -4.51 -35.13 3.20
N GLY A 186 -5.54 -35.69 3.85
CA GLY A 186 -5.48 -36.96 4.58
C GLY A 186 -6.28 -38.02 3.86
#